data_AF-A0A5C6BNT2-F1
#
_entry.id   AF-A0A5C6BNT2-F1
#
_cell.length_a   1.000
_cell.length_b   1.000
_cell.length_c   1.000
_cell.angle_alpha   90.00
_cell.angle_beta   90.00
_cell.angle_gamma   90.00
#
_symmetry.space_group_name_H-M   'P 1'
#
loop_
_entity.id
_entity.type
_entity.pdbx_description
1 polymer ?
#
loop_
_entity_poly.entity_id
_entity_poly.type
_entity_poly.pdbx_seq_one_letter_code
_entity_poly.pdbx_strand_id
1 'polypeptide(L)'
;MEAPPPKSSWTPAKLLIFVAGVLLIGTFAIIGFLWYSSHARLKADLADLRAAGSPTNAAELADFYKVPVGVSDTTGVWVEVIDHVTATSQDQMDIMMELPVVGEGPTPIPPPGTEWAQLDAVEELLAKFEPELQAARAEVGINGQVRFPIDFSQGIRTLLPYTQETRQVARLLLLDAQVAAHRGDDARALQDLRAIFALSDTLRGEPVLISQLVRGAIHAIGCEAITELMPHCDWSDDDLAALQSSVRAANFREEVARAMHGERALYLTELNRMRLGPLRVRNMHTAIELFKYSDEVFDGSWTEMFQKGDEFKKKLRERRNGTSLLLPLDTAALQLVPAIESAIQYTASLTARQRFVNAGIAASRYRLQQEQFPDSLSDLNEELLGAPLQSSEELIDPFDENPLRYRQEETQIIIYSVGSDGIDNGGDCVSKAGTPNPLDLGIVLPK
;
A
#
# COMPACT_ATOMS: atom_id res chain seq x y z
N MET A 1 -84.81 22.22 -41.79
CA MET A 1 -84.40 22.01 -40.39
C MET A 1 -82.96 21.55 -40.42
N GLU A 2 -82.03 22.43 -40.09
CA GLU A 2 -80.60 22.09 -39.98
C GLU A 2 -80.39 21.15 -38.80
N ALA A 3 -79.63 20.07 -39.02
CA ALA A 3 -79.28 19.12 -37.97
C ALA A 3 -78.41 19.80 -36.91
N PRO A 4 -78.67 19.59 -35.61
CA PRO A 4 -77.85 20.18 -34.56
C PRO A 4 -76.41 19.68 -34.67
N PRO A 5 -75.40 20.55 -34.47
CA PRO A 5 -74.00 20.16 -34.59
C PRO A 5 -73.67 19.05 -33.58
N PRO A 6 -72.81 18.08 -33.93
CA PRO A 6 -72.45 16.98 -33.05
C PRO A 6 -71.83 17.53 -31.77
N LYS A 7 -72.48 17.29 -30.62
CA LYS A 7 -71.92 17.65 -29.32
C LYS A 7 -70.68 16.79 -29.07
N SER A 8 -69.50 17.40 -29.15
CA SER A 8 -68.25 16.74 -28.76
C SER A 8 -68.38 16.21 -27.33
N SER A 9 -68.17 14.91 -27.13
CA SER A 9 -68.28 14.23 -25.83
C SER A 9 -67.10 14.55 -24.88
N TRP A 10 -66.10 15.26 -25.38
CA TRP A 10 -64.89 15.66 -24.68
C TRP A 10 -65.03 17.08 -24.15
N THR A 11 -65.30 17.20 -22.85
CA THR A 11 -65.12 18.47 -22.15
C THR A 11 -63.62 18.74 -21.96
N PRO A 12 -63.19 20.02 -21.84
CA PRO A 12 -61.79 20.36 -21.56
C PRO A 12 -61.22 19.62 -20.35
N ALA A 13 -62.03 19.38 -19.32
CA ALA A 13 -61.65 18.60 -18.13
C ALA A 13 -61.37 17.12 -18.43
N LYS A 14 -62.20 16.46 -19.26
CA LYS A 14 -61.97 15.06 -19.66
C LYS A 14 -60.71 14.92 -20.51
N LEU A 15 -60.46 15.88 -21.41
CA LEU A 15 -59.25 15.92 -22.22
C LEU A 15 -58.01 16.11 -21.34
N LEU A 16 -58.06 17.01 -20.35
CA LEU A 16 -56.96 17.25 -19.43
C LEU A 16 -56.64 16.02 -18.56
N ILE A 17 -57.65 15.33 -18.04
CA ILE A 17 -57.48 14.08 -17.28
C ILE A 17 -56.87 12.99 -18.17
N PHE A 18 -57.33 12.85 -19.42
CA PHE A 18 -56.79 11.89 -20.36
C PHE A 18 -55.33 12.18 -20.71
N VAL A 19 -54.99 13.44 -21.03
CA VAL A 19 -53.60 13.85 -21.29
C VAL A 19 -52.71 13.63 -20.07
N ALA A 20 -53.18 13.99 -18.86
CA ALA A 20 -52.46 13.71 -17.62
C ALA A 20 -52.24 12.21 -17.40
N GLY A 21 -53.24 11.38 -17.69
CA GLY A 21 -53.13 9.91 -17.61
C GLY A 21 -52.12 9.34 -18.61
N VAL A 22 -52.13 9.81 -19.86
CA VAL A 22 -51.16 9.40 -20.90
C VAL A 22 -49.75 9.83 -20.51
N LEU A 23 -49.55 11.06 -20.03
CA LEU A 23 -48.26 11.55 -19.56
C LEU A 23 -47.75 10.76 -18.36
N LEU A 24 -48.63 10.39 -17.44
CA LEU A 24 -48.30 9.57 -16.28
C LEU A 24 -47.87 8.16 -16.69
N ILE A 25 -48.62 7.49 -17.57
CA ILE A 25 -48.27 6.17 -18.11
C ILE A 25 -46.95 6.24 -18.87
N GLY A 26 -46.76 7.24 -19.73
CA GLY A 26 -45.51 7.46 -20.45
C GLY A 26 -44.33 7.64 -19.49
N THR A 27 -44.53 8.40 -18.42
CA THR A 27 -43.51 8.61 -17.38
C THR A 27 -43.18 7.30 -16.65
N PHE A 28 -44.17 6.50 -16.25
CA PHE A 28 -43.93 5.19 -15.64
C PHE A 28 -43.24 4.21 -16.60
N ALA A 29 -43.60 4.22 -17.88
CA ALA A 29 -42.95 3.40 -18.90
C ALA A 29 -41.47 3.80 -19.09
N ILE A 30 -41.18 5.11 -19.14
CA ILE A 30 -39.81 5.64 -19.20
C ILE A 30 -39.03 5.26 -17.95
N ILE A 31 -39.58 5.46 -16.75
CA ILE A 31 -38.94 5.08 -15.48
C ILE A 31 -38.68 3.57 -15.44
N GLY A 32 -39.66 2.75 -15.85
CA GLY A 32 -39.52 1.30 -15.91
C GLY A 32 -38.45 0.84 -16.89
N PHE A 33 -38.38 1.45 -18.08
CA PHE A 33 -37.34 1.18 -19.08
C PHE A 33 -35.95 1.60 -18.59
N LEU A 34 -35.81 2.80 -18.01
CA LEU A 34 -34.55 3.27 -17.43
C LEU A 34 -34.09 2.39 -16.26
N TRP A 35 -35.03 1.95 -15.42
CA TRP A 35 -34.76 1.01 -14.34
C TRP A 35 -34.27 -0.34 -14.89
N TYR A 36 -34.99 -0.94 -15.84
CA TYR A 36 -34.63 -2.23 -16.44
C TYR A 36 -33.28 -2.17 -17.16
N SER A 37 -33.07 -1.16 -18.01
CA SER A 37 -31.82 -0.98 -18.75
C SER A 37 -30.62 -0.75 -17.82
N SER A 38 -30.78 0.00 -16.73
CA SER A 38 -29.74 0.17 -15.72
C SER A 38 -29.42 -1.15 -15.00
N HIS A 39 -30.41 -1.95 -14.62
CA HIS A 39 -30.16 -3.24 -13.98
C HIS A 39 -29.50 -4.24 -14.94
N ALA A 40 -29.93 -4.27 -16.20
CA ALA A 40 -29.32 -5.11 -17.22
C ALA A 40 -27.86 -4.75 -17.46
N ARG A 41 -27.54 -3.45 -17.52
CA ARG A 41 -26.15 -2.98 -17.65
C ARG A 41 -25.32 -3.33 -16.43
N LEU A 42 -25.82 -3.14 -15.20
CA LEU A 42 -25.09 -3.46 -13.99
C LEU A 42 -24.76 -4.96 -13.94
N LYS A 43 -25.71 -5.80 -14.33
CA LYS A 43 -25.49 -7.25 -14.41
C LYS A 43 -24.40 -7.61 -15.42
N ALA A 44 -24.37 -6.94 -16.58
CA ALA A 44 -23.32 -7.13 -17.58
C ALA A 44 -21.95 -6.68 -17.06
N ASP A 45 -21.85 -5.46 -16.51
CA ASP A 45 -20.61 -4.93 -15.94
C ASP A 45 -20.03 -5.86 -14.85
N LEU A 46 -20.89 -6.36 -13.94
CA LEU A 46 -20.48 -7.32 -12.91
C LEU A 46 -20.11 -8.69 -13.48
N ALA A 47 -20.68 -9.11 -14.61
CA ALA A 47 -20.31 -10.35 -15.27
C ALA A 47 -18.95 -10.23 -15.95
N ASP A 48 -18.67 -9.09 -16.59
CA ASP A 48 -17.39 -8.80 -17.22
C ASP A 48 -16.25 -8.79 -16.18
N LEU A 49 -16.46 -8.14 -15.02
CA LEU A 49 -15.50 -8.15 -13.91
C LEU A 49 -15.19 -9.58 -13.41
N ARG A 50 -16.23 -10.40 -13.23
CA ARG A 50 -16.05 -11.81 -12.82
C ARG A 50 -15.34 -12.64 -13.89
N ALA A 51 -15.65 -12.40 -15.17
CA ALA A 51 -15.00 -13.08 -16.28
C ALA A 51 -13.50 -12.74 -16.37
N ALA A 52 -13.13 -11.52 -15.96
CA ALA A 52 -11.74 -11.09 -15.79
C ALA A 52 -11.09 -11.61 -14.48
N GLY A 53 -11.79 -12.41 -13.67
CA GLY A 53 -11.28 -12.97 -12.41
C GLY A 53 -11.27 -11.99 -11.23
N SER A 54 -11.92 -10.83 -11.36
CA SER A 54 -11.92 -9.81 -10.32
C SER A 54 -13.15 -9.93 -9.40
N PRO A 55 -12.98 -9.82 -8.06
CA PRO A 55 -14.08 -9.94 -7.12
C PRO A 55 -15.06 -8.78 -7.23
N THR A 56 -16.36 -9.07 -7.10
CA THR A 56 -17.44 -8.06 -7.16
C THR A 56 -18.24 -7.92 -5.88
N ASN A 57 -17.93 -8.74 -4.87
CA ASN A 57 -18.51 -8.69 -3.54
C ASN A 57 -17.59 -9.37 -2.51
N ALA A 58 -17.95 -9.26 -1.23
CA ALA A 58 -17.18 -9.81 -0.12
C ALA A 58 -16.94 -11.33 -0.19
N ALA A 59 -17.91 -12.12 -0.65
CA ALA A 59 -17.74 -13.57 -0.75
C ALA A 59 -16.72 -13.92 -1.84
N GLU A 60 -16.85 -13.32 -3.02
CA GLU A 60 -15.88 -13.46 -4.10
C GLU A 60 -14.49 -12.92 -3.70
N LEU A 61 -14.42 -11.89 -2.86
CA LEU A 61 -13.15 -11.37 -2.32
C LEU A 61 -12.48 -12.38 -1.38
N ALA A 62 -13.25 -13.10 -0.56
CA ALA A 62 -12.71 -14.15 0.31
C ALA A 62 -12.13 -15.33 -0.48
N ASP A 63 -12.69 -15.65 -1.65
CA ASP A 63 -12.18 -16.66 -2.59
C ASP A 63 -10.97 -16.15 -3.40
N PHE A 64 -10.93 -14.84 -3.67
CA PHE A 64 -9.81 -14.16 -4.31
C PHE A 64 -8.59 -14.04 -3.38
N TYR A 65 -8.82 -13.87 -2.08
CA TYR A 65 -7.77 -13.85 -1.05
C TYR A 65 -7.44 -15.28 -0.59
N LYS A 66 -6.53 -15.92 -1.32
CA LYS A 66 -5.99 -17.24 -0.99
C LYS A 66 -4.51 -17.33 -1.28
N VAL A 67 -3.83 -18.24 -0.57
CA VAL A 67 -2.46 -18.64 -0.90
C VAL A 67 -2.48 -19.31 -2.29
N PRO A 68 -1.65 -18.86 -3.25
CA PRO A 68 -1.57 -19.46 -4.57
C PRO A 68 -1.11 -20.92 -4.53
N VAL A 69 -1.56 -21.71 -5.49
CA VAL A 69 -1.14 -23.11 -5.62
C VAL A 69 0.37 -23.17 -5.85
N GLY A 70 1.07 -24.02 -5.07
CA GLY A 70 2.52 -24.19 -5.16
C GLY A 70 3.34 -23.20 -4.32
N VAL A 71 2.69 -22.25 -3.64
CA VAL A 71 3.34 -21.37 -2.66
C VAL A 71 3.14 -21.96 -1.26
N SER A 72 4.18 -21.95 -0.43
CA SER A 72 4.09 -22.41 0.96
C SER A 72 3.11 -21.55 1.74
N ASP A 73 2.18 -22.17 2.47
CA ASP A 73 1.26 -21.46 3.36
C ASP A 73 1.91 -21.34 4.74
N THR A 74 2.35 -20.14 5.09
CA THR A 74 3.03 -19.84 6.37
C THR A 74 2.10 -19.14 7.35
N THR A 75 0.78 -19.15 7.09
CA THR A 75 -0.22 -18.46 7.91
C THR A 75 -0.15 -18.85 9.38
N GLY A 76 -0.01 -20.15 9.67
CA GLY A 76 0.01 -20.66 11.04
C GLY A 76 1.14 -20.05 11.88
N VAL A 77 2.35 -19.98 11.32
CA VAL A 77 3.54 -19.45 12.01
C VAL A 77 3.36 -17.97 12.30
N TRP A 78 2.97 -17.18 11.30
CA TRP A 78 2.84 -15.73 11.47
C TRP A 78 1.65 -15.34 12.35
N VAL A 79 0.53 -16.05 12.29
CA VAL A 79 -0.60 -15.84 13.22
C VAL A 79 -0.16 -16.11 14.65
N GLU A 80 0.56 -17.21 14.91
CA GLU A 80 1.06 -17.54 16.25
C GLU A 80 2.03 -16.47 16.79
N VAL A 81 2.99 -16.04 15.97
CA VAL A 81 3.93 -14.95 16.31
C VAL A 81 3.20 -13.66 16.65
N ILE A 82 2.25 -13.25 15.81
CA ILE A 82 1.52 -11.99 16.01
C ILE A 82 0.62 -12.07 17.24
N ASP A 83 -0.14 -13.17 17.41
CA ASP A 83 -1.04 -13.38 18.54
C ASP A 83 -0.27 -13.38 19.88
N HIS A 84 0.90 -14.02 19.95
CA HIS A 84 1.71 -14.01 21.17
C HIS A 84 2.31 -12.64 21.49
N VAL A 85 2.83 -11.93 20.48
CA VAL A 85 3.35 -10.57 20.67
C VAL A 85 2.24 -9.60 21.09
N THR A 86 1.01 -9.76 20.60
CA THR A 86 -0.09 -8.85 20.93
C THR A 86 -0.82 -9.22 22.22
N ALA A 87 -0.74 -10.48 22.66
CA ALA A 87 -1.21 -10.95 23.96
C ALA A 87 -0.31 -10.52 25.15
N THR A 88 0.34 -9.36 25.02
CA THR A 88 1.25 -8.79 26.02
C THR A 88 0.50 -8.42 27.30
N SER A 89 1.06 -8.79 28.47
CA SER A 89 0.52 -8.42 29.78
C SER A 89 0.63 -6.92 30.05
N GLN A 90 -0.22 -6.38 30.94
CA GLN A 90 -0.16 -4.95 31.29
C GLN A 90 1.24 -4.53 31.76
N ASP A 91 1.90 -5.35 32.58
CA ASP A 91 3.26 -5.07 33.09
C ASP A 91 4.28 -4.97 31.95
N GLN A 92 4.18 -5.84 30.93
CA GLN A 92 5.06 -5.78 29.76
C GLN A 92 4.77 -4.54 28.90
N MET A 93 3.48 -4.19 28.73
CA MET A 93 3.06 -2.98 28.00
C MET A 93 3.64 -1.72 28.65
N ASP A 94 3.58 -1.64 29.99
CA ASP A 94 4.12 -0.51 30.75
C ASP A 94 5.64 -0.39 30.57
N ILE A 95 6.38 -1.50 30.58
CA ILE A 95 7.83 -1.52 30.27
C ILE A 95 8.09 -1.04 28.83
N MET A 96 7.34 -1.56 27.86
CA MET A 96 7.51 -1.20 26.45
C MET A 96 7.29 0.30 26.23
N MET A 97 6.32 0.91 26.92
CA MET A 97 6.03 2.33 26.83
C MET A 97 7.20 3.23 27.28
N GLU A 98 8.05 2.76 28.18
CA GLU A 98 9.24 3.49 28.66
C GLU A 98 10.47 3.33 27.75
N LEU A 99 10.41 2.45 26.76
CA LEU A 99 11.51 2.11 25.86
C LEU A 99 11.35 2.76 24.48
N PRO A 100 12.46 3.05 23.78
CA PRO A 100 12.42 3.57 22.41
C PRO A 100 11.88 2.51 21.44
N VAL A 101 11.38 2.95 20.28
CA VAL A 101 10.88 2.12 19.16
C VAL A 101 9.58 1.36 19.45
N VAL A 102 9.51 0.63 20.56
CA VAL A 102 8.35 -0.17 20.99
C VAL A 102 7.35 0.64 21.82
N GLY A 103 7.73 1.83 22.30
CA GLY A 103 6.90 2.74 23.09
C GLY A 103 7.23 4.23 22.87
N GLU A 104 7.05 5.03 23.92
CA GLU A 104 7.27 6.48 23.95
C GLU A 104 8.51 6.88 24.77
N GLY A 105 9.40 5.92 25.05
CA GLY A 105 10.67 6.16 25.72
C GLY A 105 11.56 7.15 24.97
N PRO A 106 12.66 7.61 25.59
CA PRO A 106 13.52 8.63 25.00
C PRO A 106 14.12 8.14 23.67
N THR A 107 13.62 8.71 22.56
CA THR A 107 14.27 8.67 21.24
C THR A 107 15.27 9.82 21.16
N PRO A 108 16.56 9.58 20.85
CA PRO A 108 17.05 8.48 19.99
C PRO A 108 17.83 7.38 20.73
N ILE A 109 17.75 6.14 20.21
CA ILE A 109 18.74 5.09 20.51
C ILE A 109 20.10 5.63 20.08
N PRO A 110 21.12 5.61 20.94
CA PRO A 110 22.41 6.17 20.58
C PRO A 110 23.14 5.21 19.61
N PRO A 111 24.04 5.70 18.74
CA PRO A 111 24.68 4.83 17.75
C PRO A 111 25.51 3.70 18.40
N PRO A 112 25.60 2.50 17.80
CA PRO A 112 26.50 1.45 18.27
C PRO A 112 27.92 1.97 18.51
N GLY A 113 28.50 1.54 19.64
CA GLY A 113 29.79 2.05 20.14
C GLY A 113 29.67 3.24 21.10
N THR A 114 28.45 3.74 21.35
CA THR A 114 28.15 4.70 22.42
C THR A 114 27.38 4.03 23.56
N GLU A 115 27.40 4.64 24.75
CA GLU A 115 26.71 4.09 25.92
C GLU A 115 25.18 4.19 25.76
N TRP A 116 24.50 3.04 25.78
CA TRP A 116 23.04 2.98 25.78
C TRP A 116 22.52 2.58 27.16
N ALA A 117 22.10 3.58 27.95
CA ALA A 117 21.70 3.39 29.35
C ALA A 117 20.54 2.39 29.56
N GLN A 118 19.68 2.19 28.55
CA GLN A 118 18.53 1.27 28.63
C GLN A 118 18.83 -0.12 28.04
N LEU A 119 20.06 -0.39 27.58
CA LEU A 119 20.42 -1.63 26.87
C LEU A 119 20.05 -2.89 27.65
N ASP A 120 20.43 -2.99 28.92
CA ASP A 120 20.14 -4.18 29.73
C ASP A 120 18.63 -4.39 29.93
N ALA A 121 17.87 -3.30 30.12
CA ALA A 121 16.41 -3.37 30.26
C ALA A 121 15.71 -3.78 28.94
N VAL A 122 16.26 -3.35 27.81
CA VAL A 122 15.81 -3.76 26.47
C VAL A 122 16.10 -5.25 26.24
N GLU A 123 17.29 -5.73 26.60
CA GLU A 123 17.65 -7.15 26.51
C GLU A 123 16.73 -8.03 27.38
N GLU A 124 16.44 -7.60 28.61
CA GLU A 124 15.49 -8.30 29.49
C GLU A 124 14.07 -8.36 28.92
N LEU A 125 13.63 -7.31 28.21
CA LEU A 125 12.35 -7.32 27.50
C LEU A 125 12.39 -8.29 26.32
N LEU A 126 13.40 -8.20 25.46
CA LEU A 126 13.52 -9.01 24.25
C LEU A 126 13.65 -10.50 24.57
N ALA A 127 14.31 -10.86 25.67
CA ALA A 127 14.37 -12.24 26.16
C ALA A 127 12.98 -12.84 26.43
N LYS A 128 11.95 -12.03 26.71
CA LYS A 128 10.56 -12.49 26.88
C LYS A 128 9.86 -12.80 25.56
N PHE A 129 10.36 -12.27 24.44
CA PHE A 129 9.82 -12.45 23.09
C PHE A 129 10.75 -13.27 22.18
N GLU A 130 11.85 -13.81 22.71
CA GLU A 130 12.83 -14.56 21.93
C GLU A 130 12.22 -15.74 21.14
N PRO A 131 11.25 -16.52 21.67
CA PRO A 131 10.59 -17.55 20.88
C PRO A 131 9.91 -17.01 19.61
N GLU A 132 9.22 -15.87 19.73
CA GLU A 132 8.52 -15.21 18.63
C GLU A 132 9.49 -14.60 17.62
N LEU A 133 10.57 -13.95 18.11
CA LEU A 133 11.63 -13.40 17.25
C LEU A 133 12.35 -14.52 16.48
N GLN A 134 12.66 -15.63 17.15
CA GLN A 134 13.30 -16.77 16.51
C GLN A 134 12.39 -17.44 15.47
N ALA A 135 11.08 -17.52 15.72
CA ALA A 135 10.11 -18.00 14.75
C ALA A 135 10.03 -17.07 13.53
N ALA A 136 10.04 -15.75 13.73
CA ALA A 136 10.08 -14.77 12.64
C ALA A 136 11.37 -14.87 11.79
N ARG A 137 12.53 -15.08 12.44
CA ARG A 137 13.81 -15.30 11.73
C ARG A 137 13.82 -16.58 10.91
N ALA A 138 13.18 -17.65 11.41
CA ALA A 138 13.11 -18.93 10.71
C ALA A 138 12.33 -18.84 9.38
N GLU A 139 11.45 -17.85 9.23
CA GLU A 139 10.65 -17.61 8.02
C GLU A 139 11.43 -16.90 6.90
N VAL A 140 12.63 -16.39 7.20
CA VAL A 140 13.47 -15.69 6.21
C VAL A 140 13.85 -16.64 5.08
N GLY A 141 13.50 -16.25 3.84
CA GLY A 141 13.86 -16.99 2.62
C GLY A 141 12.91 -18.14 2.25
N ILE A 142 11.88 -18.45 3.06
CA ILE A 142 10.88 -19.49 2.74
C ILE A 142 10.02 -19.12 1.52
N ASN A 143 9.90 -17.81 1.20
CA ASN A 143 9.02 -17.26 0.16
C ASN A 143 7.56 -17.77 0.28
N GLY A 144 7.09 -17.99 1.51
CA GLY A 144 5.72 -18.38 1.82
C GLY A 144 4.73 -17.21 1.71
N GLN A 145 3.43 -17.52 1.65
CA GLN A 145 2.36 -16.52 1.72
C GLN A 145 1.47 -16.78 2.94
N VAL A 146 0.94 -15.68 3.46
CA VAL A 146 0.01 -15.67 4.58
C VAL A 146 -1.38 -15.29 4.09
N ARG A 147 -2.39 -15.98 4.63
CA ARG A 147 -3.80 -15.68 4.49
C ARG A 147 -4.43 -15.48 5.87
N PHE A 148 -4.38 -14.26 6.38
CA PHE A 148 -5.01 -13.91 7.65
C PHE A 148 -6.53 -14.18 7.62
N PRO A 149 -7.12 -14.59 8.74
CA PRO A 149 -8.54 -14.92 8.82
C PRO A 149 -9.41 -13.64 8.87
N ILE A 150 -9.62 -13.00 7.70
CA ILE A 150 -10.36 -11.75 7.57
C ILE A 150 -11.83 -12.01 7.17
N ASP A 151 -12.78 -11.45 7.92
CA ASP A 151 -14.21 -11.45 7.56
C ASP A 151 -14.56 -10.26 6.68
N PHE A 152 -14.44 -10.43 5.35
CA PHE A 152 -14.84 -9.40 4.38
C PHE A 152 -16.35 -9.15 4.32
N SER A 153 -17.20 -9.99 4.94
CA SER A 153 -18.65 -9.84 4.88
C SER A 153 -19.13 -8.51 5.45
N GLN A 154 -18.30 -7.86 6.27
CA GLN A 154 -18.54 -6.54 6.85
C GLN A 154 -18.36 -5.38 5.87
N GLY A 155 -17.84 -5.60 4.65
CA GLY A 155 -17.66 -4.56 3.63
C GLY A 155 -16.57 -3.57 4.01
N ILE A 156 -16.80 -2.26 3.88
CA ILE A 156 -15.80 -1.23 4.26
C ILE A 156 -15.56 -1.16 5.78
N ARG A 157 -16.37 -1.86 6.57
CA ARG A 157 -16.22 -1.97 8.03
C ARG A 157 -15.45 -3.20 8.46
N THR A 158 -14.85 -3.92 7.51
CA THR A 158 -13.99 -5.07 7.78
C THR A 158 -12.86 -4.67 8.73
N LEU A 159 -12.70 -5.44 9.81
CA LEU A 159 -11.59 -5.26 10.74
C LEU A 159 -10.36 -5.99 10.21
N LEU A 160 -9.20 -5.38 10.42
CA LEU A 160 -7.89 -5.84 9.96
C LEU A 160 -6.93 -5.96 11.16
N PRO A 161 -7.19 -6.88 12.11
CA PRO A 161 -6.44 -6.95 13.36
C PRO A 161 -4.95 -7.22 13.11
N TYR A 162 -4.63 -8.35 12.46
CA TYR A 162 -3.25 -8.74 12.14
C TYR A 162 -2.48 -7.66 11.39
N THR A 163 -3.14 -6.95 10.47
CA THR A 163 -2.51 -5.87 9.72
C THR A 163 -1.96 -4.79 10.64
N GLN A 164 -2.70 -4.33 11.66
CA GLN A 164 -2.18 -3.30 12.57
C GLN A 164 -1.11 -3.87 13.52
N GLU A 165 -1.29 -5.12 13.92
CA GLU A 165 -0.49 -5.81 14.93
C GLU A 165 0.90 -6.22 14.44
N THR A 166 1.06 -6.49 13.13
CA THR A 166 2.38 -6.76 12.51
C THR A 166 3.42 -5.68 12.79
N ARG A 167 3.02 -4.41 12.99
CA ARG A 167 3.96 -3.33 13.33
C ARG A 167 4.69 -3.57 14.65
N GLN A 168 4.05 -4.22 15.62
CA GLN A 168 4.67 -4.47 16.93
C GLN A 168 5.81 -5.47 16.80
N VAL A 169 5.64 -6.52 16.00
CA VAL A 169 6.69 -7.50 15.70
C VAL A 169 7.87 -6.82 14.99
N ALA A 170 7.59 -5.95 14.00
CA ALA A 170 8.64 -5.21 13.29
C ALA A 170 9.47 -4.32 14.21
N ARG A 171 8.82 -3.66 15.19
CA ARG A 171 9.48 -2.82 16.19
C ARG A 171 10.35 -3.62 17.15
N LEU A 172 9.92 -4.81 17.56
CA LEU A 172 10.73 -5.71 18.40
C LEU A 172 11.96 -6.22 17.63
N LEU A 173 11.79 -6.63 16.37
CA LEU A 173 12.91 -7.03 15.50
C LEU A 173 13.89 -5.89 15.28
N LEU A 174 13.42 -4.66 15.03
CA LEU A 174 14.27 -3.48 14.93
C LEU A 174 15.06 -3.24 16.22
N LEU A 175 14.38 -3.31 17.36
CA LEU A 175 15.00 -3.10 18.66
C LEU A 175 16.07 -4.17 18.94
N ASP A 176 15.83 -5.41 18.54
CA ASP A 176 16.80 -6.49 18.70
C ASP A 176 18.00 -6.37 17.74
N ALA A 177 17.78 -5.93 16.50
CA ALA A 177 18.87 -5.62 15.57
C ALA A 177 19.80 -4.53 16.13
N GLN A 178 19.23 -3.53 16.80
CA GLN A 178 19.98 -2.46 17.47
C GLN A 178 20.80 -2.99 18.65
N VAL A 179 20.22 -3.86 19.49
CA VAL A 179 20.94 -4.55 20.57
C VAL A 179 22.08 -5.38 20.01
N ALA A 180 21.81 -6.16 18.97
CA ALA A 180 22.79 -7.01 18.31
C ALA A 180 23.99 -6.18 17.81
N ALA A 181 23.74 -5.06 17.12
CA ALA A 181 24.79 -4.14 16.69
C ALA A 181 25.58 -3.54 17.86
N HIS A 182 24.93 -3.15 18.97
CA HIS A 182 25.63 -2.66 20.17
C HIS A 182 26.51 -3.72 20.84
N ARG A 183 26.17 -5.01 20.67
CA ARG A 183 26.94 -6.14 21.19
C ARG A 183 27.95 -6.70 20.19
N GLY A 184 27.98 -6.19 18.95
CA GLY A 184 28.84 -6.69 17.87
C GLY A 184 28.41 -8.07 17.34
N ASP A 185 27.12 -8.40 17.43
CA ASP A 185 26.52 -9.61 16.87
C ASP A 185 25.87 -9.31 15.51
N ASP A 186 26.71 -9.10 14.51
CA ASP A 186 26.30 -8.72 13.15
C ASP A 186 25.42 -9.79 12.49
N ALA A 187 25.59 -11.06 12.87
CA ALA A 187 24.81 -12.18 12.36
C ALA A 187 23.36 -12.13 12.86
N ARG A 188 23.14 -11.79 14.14
CA ARG A 188 21.80 -11.58 14.68
C ARG A 188 21.15 -10.33 14.07
N ALA A 189 21.90 -9.23 13.95
CA ALA A 189 21.42 -8.02 13.28
C ALA A 189 20.96 -8.32 11.84
N LEU A 190 21.74 -9.09 11.07
CA LEU A 190 21.36 -9.53 9.73
C LEU A 190 20.03 -10.29 9.72
N GLN A 191 19.88 -11.26 10.62
CA GLN A 191 18.67 -12.09 10.68
C GLN A 191 17.43 -11.25 11.01
N ASP A 192 17.54 -10.32 11.95
CA ASP A 192 16.45 -9.43 12.34
C ASP A 192 16.04 -8.48 11.22
N LEU A 193 17.02 -7.84 10.56
CA LEU A 193 16.76 -6.97 9.41
C LEU A 193 16.02 -7.74 8.30
N ARG A 194 16.46 -8.96 8.00
CA ARG A 194 15.80 -9.81 6.99
C ARG A 194 14.42 -10.28 7.44
N ALA A 195 14.22 -10.55 8.73
CA ALA A 195 12.93 -10.92 9.29
C ALA A 195 11.90 -9.77 9.21
N ILE A 196 12.33 -8.51 9.31
CA ILE A 196 11.43 -7.34 9.09
C ILE A 196 10.85 -7.36 7.66
N PHE A 197 11.66 -7.67 6.64
CA PHE A 197 11.18 -7.79 5.27
C PHE A 197 10.26 -9.00 5.07
N ALA A 198 10.59 -10.15 5.68
CA ALA A 198 9.72 -11.33 5.66
C ALA A 198 8.35 -11.04 6.32
N LEU A 199 8.34 -10.33 7.45
CA LEU A 199 7.13 -9.87 8.13
C LEU A 199 6.32 -8.89 7.27
N SER A 200 6.97 -7.93 6.60
CA SER A 200 6.32 -7.06 5.61
C SER A 200 5.61 -7.89 4.53
N ASP A 201 6.26 -8.92 4.01
CA ASP A 201 5.70 -9.77 2.95
C ASP A 201 4.53 -10.67 3.39
N THR A 202 4.26 -10.81 4.68
CA THR A 202 3.01 -11.46 5.15
C THR A 202 1.76 -10.73 4.64
N LEU A 203 1.86 -9.41 4.43
CA LEU A 203 0.78 -8.56 3.95
C LEU A 203 0.67 -8.51 2.42
N ARG A 204 1.58 -9.15 1.66
CA ARG A 204 1.60 -9.08 0.18
C ARG A 204 0.33 -9.60 -0.47
N GLY A 205 -0.32 -10.57 0.18
CA GLY A 205 -1.54 -11.20 -0.32
C GLY A 205 -2.83 -10.43 0.01
N GLU A 206 -2.79 -9.52 0.99
CA GLU A 206 -3.99 -8.85 1.51
C GLU A 206 -4.58 -7.86 0.49
N PRO A 207 -5.83 -8.06 0.03
CA PRO A 207 -6.39 -7.31 -1.09
C PRO A 207 -7.08 -6.01 -0.64
N VAL A 208 -6.51 -5.26 0.30
CA VAL A 208 -7.06 -3.98 0.76
C VAL A 208 -5.95 -2.94 0.92
N LEU A 209 -6.25 -1.68 0.60
CA LEU A 209 -5.23 -0.64 0.50
C LEU A 209 -4.58 -0.36 1.86
N ILE A 210 -5.36 -0.40 2.94
CA ILE A 210 -4.85 -0.20 4.30
C ILE A 210 -3.73 -1.21 4.61
N SER A 211 -3.88 -2.48 4.21
CA SER A 211 -2.85 -3.50 4.45
C SER A 211 -1.60 -3.26 3.63
N GLN A 212 -1.74 -2.79 2.39
CA GLN A 212 -0.59 -2.37 1.59
C GLN A 212 0.11 -1.14 2.18
N LEU A 213 -0.64 -0.19 2.76
CA LEU A 213 -0.08 0.95 3.49
C LEU A 213 0.77 0.52 4.70
N VAL A 214 0.28 -0.45 5.47
CA VAL A 214 1.03 -0.99 6.61
C VAL A 214 2.25 -1.76 6.15
N ARG A 215 2.12 -2.56 5.09
CA ARG A 215 3.24 -3.29 4.49
C ARG A 215 4.41 -2.39 4.14
N GLY A 216 4.18 -1.32 3.39
CA GLY A 216 5.27 -0.42 3.04
C GLY A 216 5.81 0.38 4.22
N ALA A 217 5.03 0.60 5.29
CA ALA A 217 5.57 1.16 6.54
C ALA A 217 6.55 0.18 7.22
N ILE A 218 6.23 -1.12 7.27
CA ILE A 218 7.14 -2.14 7.81
C ILE A 218 8.38 -2.29 6.92
N HIS A 219 8.20 -2.26 5.60
CA HIS A 219 9.33 -2.29 4.66
C HIS A 219 10.25 -1.07 4.84
N ALA A 220 9.68 0.12 5.04
CA ALA A 220 10.44 1.34 5.32
C ALA A 220 11.24 1.25 6.62
N ILE A 221 10.69 0.63 7.68
CA ILE A 221 11.43 0.35 8.93
C ILE A 221 12.70 -0.46 8.62
N GLY A 222 12.60 -1.52 7.81
CA GLY A 222 13.78 -2.32 7.43
C GLY A 222 14.81 -1.52 6.62
N CYS A 223 14.37 -0.70 5.66
CA CYS A 223 15.22 0.17 4.86
C CYS A 223 15.98 1.22 5.71
N GLU A 224 15.28 1.85 6.66
CA GLU A 224 15.86 2.83 7.59
C GLU A 224 16.88 2.14 8.52
N ALA A 225 16.54 0.96 9.03
CA ALA A 225 17.43 0.17 9.87
C ALA A 225 18.72 -0.28 9.15
N ILE A 226 18.61 -0.68 7.87
CA ILE A 226 19.80 -0.95 7.03
C ILE A 226 20.67 0.30 6.93
N THR A 227 20.07 1.46 6.66
CA THR A 227 20.82 2.72 6.53
C THR A 227 21.55 3.06 7.83
N GLU A 228 20.87 2.92 8.95
CA GLU A 228 21.40 3.22 10.28
C GLU A 228 22.51 2.26 10.69
N LEU A 229 22.34 0.95 10.46
CA LEU A 229 23.30 -0.08 10.90
C LEU A 229 24.43 -0.35 9.88
N MET A 230 24.31 0.13 8.65
CA MET A 230 25.34 -0.01 7.60
C MET A 230 26.76 0.35 8.08
N PRO A 231 27.00 1.51 8.75
CA PRO A 231 28.34 1.87 9.20
C PRO A 231 28.79 1.22 10.52
N HIS A 232 27.92 0.44 11.17
CA HIS A 232 28.14 -0.03 12.53
C HIS A 232 28.38 -1.54 12.64
N CYS A 233 28.07 -2.32 11.60
CA CYS A 233 28.30 -3.77 11.57
C CYS A 233 29.35 -4.11 10.50
N ASP A 234 30.08 -5.21 10.69
CA ASP A 234 31.12 -5.69 9.76
C ASP A 234 30.49 -6.60 8.69
N TRP A 235 29.77 -5.97 7.75
CA TRP A 235 29.06 -6.69 6.69
C TRP A 235 30.00 -7.31 5.66
N SER A 236 29.86 -8.61 5.39
CA SER A 236 30.47 -9.26 4.23
C SER A 236 29.68 -8.99 2.94
N ASP A 237 30.28 -9.28 1.77
CA ASP A 237 29.56 -9.17 0.49
C ASP A 237 28.33 -10.09 0.45
N ASP A 238 28.41 -11.27 1.06
CA ASP A 238 27.31 -12.23 1.16
C ASP A 238 26.16 -11.70 2.03
N ASP A 239 26.48 -11.02 3.14
CA ASP A 239 25.47 -10.40 4.02
C ASP A 239 24.73 -9.28 3.29
N LEU A 240 25.49 -8.42 2.60
CA LEU A 240 24.93 -7.34 1.79
C LEU A 240 24.06 -7.90 0.66
N ALA A 241 24.51 -8.95 -0.05
CA ALA A 241 23.70 -9.61 -1.07
C ALA A 241 22.40 -10.21 -0.49
N ALA A 242 22.44 -10.76 0.72
CA ALA A 242 21.26 -11.29 1.41
C ALA A 242 20.26 -10.17 1.80
N LEU A 243 20.75 -9.00 2.22
CA LEU A 243 19.93 -7.81 2.46
C LEU A 243 19.30 -7.30 1.16
N GLN A 244 20.07 -7.22 0.05
CA GLN A 244 19.54 -6.83 -1.26
C GLN A 244 18.40 -7.74 -1.70
N SER A 245 18.58 -9.05 -1.57
CA SER A 245 17.51 -10.01 -1.90
C SER A 245 16.24 -9.77 -1.08
N SER A 246 16.37 -9.32 0.17
CA SER A 246 15.23 -9.09 1.07
C SER A 246 14.52 -7.77 0.75
N VAL A 247 15.28 -6.70 0.47
CA VAL A 247 14.76 -5.39 0.04
C VAL A 247 14.02 -5.52 -1.31
N ARG A 248 14.60 -6.24 -2.27
CA ARG A 248 14.08 -6.32 -3.65
C ARG A 248 12.90 -7.28 -3.84
N ALA A 249 12.55 -8.08 -2.82
CA ALA A 249 11.51 -9.10 -2.95
C ALA A 249 10.10 -8.53 -3.19
N ALA A 250 9.83 -7.31 -2.73
CA ALA A 250 8.51 -6.68 -2.81
C ALA A 250 8.20 -6.12 -4.22
N ASN A 251 6.99 -6.40 -4.73
CA ASN A 251 6.46 -5.82 -5.98
C ASN A 251 5.25 -4.91 -5.70
N PHE A 252 5.51 -3.77 -5.06
CA PHE A 252 4.46 -2.88 -4.54
C PHE A 252 3.42 -2.47 -5.58
N ARG A 253 3.83 -2.29 -6.83
CA ARG A 253 2.94 -1.88 -7.92
C ARG A 253 1.84 -2.91 -8.17
N GLU A 254 2.21 -4.18 -8.33
CA GLU A 254 1.26 -5.27 -8.56
C GLU A 254 0.35 -5.48 -7.35
N GLU A 255 0.91 -5.40 -6.14
CA GLU A 255 0.19 -5.68 -4.90
C GLU A 255 -0.79 -4.56 -4.55
N VAL A 256 -0.44 -3.29 -4.79
CA VAL A 256 -1.36 -2.15 -4.67
C VAL A 256 -2.46 -2.21 -5.75
N ALA A 257 -2.12 -2.57 -6.98
CA ALA A 257 -3.12 -2.78 -8.04
C ALA A 257 -4.13 -3.88 -7.65
N ARG A 258 -3.63 -5.00 -7.11
CA ARG A 258 -4.47 -6.08 -6.57
C ARG A 258 -5.38 -5.59 -5.44
N ALA A 259 -4.87 -4.73 -4.54
CA ALA A 259 -5.67 -4.16 -3.46
C ALA A 259 -6.84 -3.30 -3.97
N MET A 260 -6.69 -2.61 -5.10
CA MET A 260 -7.79 -1.83 -5.71
C MET A 260 -8.97 -2.72 -6.13
N HIS A 261 -8.71 -3.96 -6.54
CA HIS A 261 -9.79 -4.91 -6.84
C HIS A 261 -10.60 -5.27 -5.59
N GLY A 262 -9.94 -5.42 -4.44
CA GLY A 262 -10.65 -5.69 -3.19
C GLY A 262 -11.38 -4.46 -2.64
N GLU A 263 -10.80 -3.26 -2.75
CA GLU A 263 -11.49 -2.00 -2.44
C GLU A 263 -12.81 -1.90 -3.23
N ARG A 264 -12.78 -2.18 -4.55
CA ARG A 264 -13.98 -2.24 -5.39
C ARG A 264 -15.00 -3.24 -4.84
N ALA A 265 -14.58 -4.45 -4.51
CA ALA A 265 -15.48 -5.51 -4.03
C ALA A 265 -16.13 -5.16 -2.68
N LEU A 266 -15.38 -4.57 -1.75
CA LEU A 266 -15.89 -4.10 -0.46
C LEU A 266 -16.87 -2.94 -0.65
N TYR A 267 -16.59 -2.04 -1.59
CA TYR A 267 -17.47 -0.90 -1.86
C TYR A 267 -18.77 -1.36 -2.51
N LEU A 268 -18.71 -2.25 -3.50
CA LEU A 268 -19.90 -2.84 -4.11
C LEU A 268 -20.74 -3.59 -3.07
N THR A 269 -20.10 -4.26 -2.11
CA THR A 269 -20.78 -4.90 -0.97
C THR A 269 -21.55 -3.89 -0.14
N GLU A 270 -20.94 -2.75 0.21
CA GLU A 270 -21.63 -1.69 0.96
C GLU A 270 -22.75 -1.02 0.18
N LEU A 271 -22.51 -0.69 -1.08
CA LEU A 271 -23.52 -0.09 -1.94
C LEU A 271 -24.72 -1.02 -2.09
N ASN A 272 -24.49 -2.34 -2.17
CA ASN A 272 -25.58 -3.31 -2.27
C ASN A 272 -26.50 -3.34 -1.03
N ARG A 273 -26.02 -2.89 0.15
CA ARG A 273 -26.81 -2.75 1.38
C ARG A 273 -27.76 -1.54 1.37
N MET A 274 -27.64 -0.63 0.40
CA MET A 274 -28.53 0.53 0.28
C MET A 274 -29.98 0.10 -0.03
N ARG A 275 -30.94 0.62 0.74
CA ARG A 275 -32.37 0.26 0.60
C ARG A 275 -33.05 0.86 -0.63
N LEU A 276 -32.63 2.04 -1.10
CA LEU A 276 -33.28 2.73 -2.22
C LEU A 276 -32.75 2.23 -3.56
N GLY A 277 -33.56 1.43 -4.28
CA GLY A 277 -33.18 0.72 -5.50
C GLY A 277 -32.54 1.57 -6.62
N PRO A 278 -33.15 2.69 -7.05
CA PRO A 278 -32.57 3.53 -8.11
C PRO A 278 -31.25 4.19 -7.72
N LEU A 279 -31.12 4.63 -6.46
CA LEU A 279 -29.86 5.19 -5.94
C LEU A 279 -28.80 4.10 -5.85
N ARG A 280 -29.15 2.90 -5.37
CA ARG A 280 -28.24 1.76 -5.28
C ARG A 280 -27.61 1.44 -6.63
N VAL A 281 -28.42 1.19 -7.66
CA VAL A 281 -27.90 0.80 -8.99
C VAL A 281 -27.07 1.92 -9.62
N ARG A 282 -27.50 3.17 -9.48
CA ARG A 282 -26.72 4.32 -9.96
C ARG A 282 -25.36 4.41 -9.26
N ASN A 283 -25.31 4.29 -7.93
CA ASN A 283 -24.07 4.31 -7.17
C ASN A 283 -23.16 3.13 -7.54
N MET A 284 -23.70 1.93 -7.71
CA MET A 284 -22.89 0.75 -8.11
C MET A 284 -22.27 0.94 -9.49
N HIS A 285 -23.03 1.46 -10.47
CA HIS A 285 -22.46 1.82 -11.77
C HIS A 285 -21.35 2.86 -11.68
N THR A 286 -21.60 3.93 -10.91
CA THR A 286 -20.59 4.96 -10.68
C THR A 286 -19.33 4.37 -10.06
N ALA A 287 -19.46 3.48 -9.06
CA ALA A 287 -18.32 2.82 -8.46
C ALA A 287 -17.57 1.98 -9.49
N ILE A 288 -18.24 1.12 -10.26
CA ILE A 288 -17.58 0.32 -11.31
C ILE A 288 -16.85 1.22 -12.31
N GLU A 289 -17.48 2.30 -12.78
CA GLU A 289 -16.85 3.25 -13.70
C GLU A 289 -15.59 3.89 -13.11
N LEU A 290 -15.63 4.28 -11.84
CA LEU A 290 -14.49 4.92 -11.18
C LEU A 290 -13.35 3.93 -10.91
N PHE A 291 -13.66 2.69 -10.56
CA PHE A 291 -12.65 1.64 -10.37
C PHE A 291 -12.15 1.02 -11.68
N LYS A 292 -12.82 1.22 -12.83
CA LYS A 292 -12.19 0.87 -14.12
C LYS A 292 -10.90 1.66 -14.34
N TYR A 293 -10.83 2.90 -13.84
CA TYR A 293 -9.59 3.68 -13.87
C TYR A 293 -8.49 3.08 -13.01
N SER A 294 -8.80 2.48 -11.85
CA SER A 294 -7.75 1.90 -11.01
C SER A 294 -7.08 0.69 -11.65
N ASP A 295 -7.80 -0.09 -12.45
CA ASP A 295 -7.26 -1.27 -13.12
C ASP A 295 -6.23 -0.86 -14.21
N GLU A 296 -6.45 0.26 -14.90
CA GLU A 296 -5.56 0.77 -15.95
C GLU A 296 -4.47 1.73 -15.45
N VAL A 297 -4.64 2.31 -14.25
CA VAL A 297 -3.73 3.33 -13.71
C VAL A 297 -2.39 2.75 -13.34
N PHE A 298 -2.34 1.51 -12.85
CA PHE A 298 -1.08 0.86 -12.48
C PHE A 298 -0.38 0.17 -13.65
N ASP A 299 -0.73 0.51 -14.90
CA ASP A 299 -0.06 0.06 -16.13
C ASP A 299 0.69 1.21 -16.82
N GLY A 300 1.84 0.90 -17.43
CA GLY A 300 2.67 1.87 -18.17
C GLY A 300 3.87 2.44 -17.39
N SER A 301 4.40 3.57 -17.86
CA SER A 301 5.50 4.30 -17.22
C SER A 301 5.01 5.09 -15.99
N TRP A 302 5.90 5.49 -15.08
CA TRP A 302 5.51 6.28 -13.89
C TRP A 302 4.88 7.62 -14.28
N THR A 303 5.44 8.28 -15.30
CA THR A 303 4.89 9.52 -15.86
C THR A 303 3.44 9.31 -16.34
N GLU A 304 3.17 8.22 -17.04
CA GLU A 304 1.80 7.89 -17.49
C GLU A 304 0.87 7.63 -16.30
N MET A 305 1.35 6.96 -15.24
CA MET A 305 0.56 6.73 -14.03
C MET A 305 0.14 8.06 -13.37
N PHE A 306 1.09 8.98 -13.15
CA PHE A 306 0.80 10.30 -12.57
C PHE A 306 -0.19 11.10 -13.41
N GLN A 307 -0.03 11.11 -14.74
CA GLN A 307 -0.96 11.76 -15.66
C GLN A 307 -2.38 11.19 -15.54
N LYS A 308 -2.53 9.86 -15.54
CA LYS A 308 -3.84 9.21 -15.34
C LYS A 308 -4.44 9.55 -13.97
N GLY A 309 -3.62 9.66 -12.93
CA GLY A 309 -4.03 10.07 -11.59
C GLY A 309 -4.62 11.49 -11.57
N ASP A 310 -3.94 12.44 -12.22
CA ASP A 310 -4.40 13.83 -12.34
C ASP A 310 -5.69 13.96 -13.16
N GLU A 311 -5.78 13.22 -14.27
CA GLU A 311 -7.00 13.14 -15.08
C GLU A 311 -8.17 12.58 -14.27
N PHE A 312 -7.93 11.53 -13.49
CA PHE A 312 -8.94 10.95 -12.61
C PHE A 312 -9.42 11.95 -11.55
N LYS A 313 -8.50 12.65 -10.89
CA LYS A 313 -8.81 13.71 -9.90
C LYS A 313 -9.65 14.82 -10.51
N LYS A 314 -9.30 15.27 -11.71
CA LYS A 314 -10.07 16.27 -12.47
C LYS A 314 -11.47 15.77 -12.78
N LYS A 315 -11.60 14.55 -13.33
CA LYS A 315 -12.90 13.93 -13.65
C LYS A 315 -13.77 13.78 -12.40
N LEU A 316 -13.18 13.38 -11.27
CA LEU A 316 -13.89 13.28 -9.99
C LEU A 316 -14.40 14.64 -9.50
N ARG A 317 -13.60 15.70 -9.62
CA ARG A 317 -13.98 17.08 -9.27
C ARG A 317 -15.12 17.59 -10.15
N GLU A 318 -15.03 17.38 -11.46
CA GLU A 318 -16.09 17.76 -12.42
C GLU A 318 -17.41 17.05 -12.11
N ARG A 319 -17.36 15.75 -11.78
CA ARG A 319 -18.54 14.97 -11.43
C ARG A 319 -19.18 15.42 -10.12
N ARG A 320 -18.38 15.72 -9.09
CA ARG A 320 -18.85 16.31 -7.81
C ARG A 320 -19.47 17.70 -8.00
N ASN A 321 -18.94 18.51 -8.92
CA ASN A 321 -19.47 19.83 -9.21
C ASN A 321 -20.71 19.79 -10.14
N GLY A 322 -20.82 18.75 -10.98
CA GLY A 322 -21.92 18.54 -11.93
C GLY A 322 -23.15 17.83 -11.35
N THR A 323 -23.07 17.27 -10.13
CA THR A 323 -24.25 16.73 -9.44
C THR A 323 -25.28 17.84 -9.18
N SER A 324 -26.41 17.77 -9.89
CA SER A 324 -27.53 18.73 -9.82
C SER A 324 -27.97 19.04 -8.39
N LEU A 325 -28.28 20.32 -8.13
CA LEU A 325 -28.85 20.84 -6.88
C LEU A 325 -30.16 20.15 -6.44
N LEU A 326 -30.85 19.43 -7.33
CA LEU A 326 -32.18 18.89 -7.03
C LEU A 326 -32.19 17.41 -6.59
N LEU A 327 -31.25 16.56 -7.02
CA LEU A 327 -31.13 15.15 -6.56
C LEU A 327 -29.74 14.58 -6.93
N PRO A 328 -28.78 14.52 -5.99
CA PRO A 328 -27.45 14.01 -6.30
C PRO A 328 -27.46 12.47 -6.15
N LEU A 329 -27.70 11.77 -7.27
CA LEU A 329 -28.03 10.34 -7.28
C LEU A 329 -26.84 9.39 -7.01
N ASP A 330 -25.60 9.85 -7.12
CA ASP A 330 -24.36 9.06 -6.96
C ASP A 330 -23.41 9.55 -5.84
N THR A 331 -23.91 10.36 -4.90
CA THR A 331 -23.10 10.93 -3.81
C THR A 331 -22.37 9.89 -2.98
N ALA A 332 -23.00 8.76 -2.67
CA ALA A 332 -22.40 7.76 -1.81
C ALA A 332 -21.20 7.06 -2.48
N ALA A 333 -21.27 6.77 -3.78
CA ALA A 333 -20.13 6.28 -4.55
C ALA A 333 -19.00 7.32 -4.58
N LEU A 334 -19.34 8.62 -4.74
CA LEU A 334 -18.38 9.72 -4.78
C LEU A 334 -17.70 10.03 -3.43
N GLN A 335 -18.29 9.63 -2.31
CA GLN A 335 -17.69 9.74 -0.97
C GLN A 335 -16.71 8.61 -0.68
N LEU A 336 -16.94 7.45 -1.30
CA LEU A 336 -16.14 6.26 -1.00
C LEU A 336 -14.91 6.16 -1.90
N VAL A 337 -14.88 6.76 -3.09
CA VAL A 337 -13.77 6.65 -4.08
C VAL A 337 -12.37 6.62 -3.46
N PRO A 338 -11.53 5.61 -3.78
CA PRO A 338 -10.18 5.53 -3.25
C PRO A 338 -9.34 6.71 -3.75
N ALA A 339 -8.37 7.13 -2.94
CA ALA A 339 -7.42 8.17 -3.32
C ALA A 339 -6.36 7.59 -4.27
N ILE A 340 -6.74 7.37 -5.54
CA ILE A 340 -5.87 6.78 -6.57
C ILE A 340 -4.54 7.53 -6.68
N GLU A 341 -4.57 8.87 -6.71
CA GLU A 341 -3.36 9.72 -6.71
C GLU A 341 -2.45 9.42 -5.51
N SER A 342 -3.02 9.33 -4.31
CA SER A 342 -2.26 8.99 -3.10
C SER A 342 -1.69 7.58 -3.17
N ALA A 343 -2.40 6.63 -3.78
CA ALA A 343 -1.89 5.27 -3.98
C ALA A 343 -0.73 5.24 -4.99
N ILE A 344 -0.78 6.04 -6.06
CA ILE A 344 0.34 6.19 -7.00
C ILE A 344 1.55 6.80 -6.29
N GLN A 345 1.37 7.94 -5.61
CA GLN A 345 2.44 8.61 -4.86
C GLN A 345 3.07 7.66 -3.83
N TYR A 346 2.23 6.94 -3.08
CA TYR A 346 2.66 5.94 -2.12
C TYR A 346 3.50 4.85 -2.76
N THR A 347 3.02 4.26 -3.86
CA THR A 347 3.74 3.20 -4.58
C THR A 347 5.07 3.72 -5.13
N ALA A 348 5.10 4.92 -5.71
CA ALA A 348 6.31 5.57 -6.19
C ALA A 348 7.33 5.80 -5.06
N SER A 349 6.89 6.29 -3.90
CA SER A 349 7.77 6.47 -2.72
C SER A 349 8.35 5.17 -2.21
N LEU A 350 7.58 4.08 -2.20
CA LEU A 350 8.09 2.76 -1.81
C LEU A 350 9.11 2.21 -2.81
N THR A 351 8.80 2.29 -4.10
CA THR A 351 9.73 1.84 -5.15
C THR A 351 11.01 2.70 -5.15
N ALA A 352 10.90 4.01 -4.97
CA ALA A 352 12.07 4.89 -4.87
C ALA A 352 12.98 4.45 -3.71
N ARG A 353 12.39 4.18 -2.53
CA ARG A 353 13.10 3.68 -1.34
C ARG A 353 13.76 2.34 -1.55
N GLN A 354 13.04 1.38 -2.12
CA GLN A 354 13.61 0.09 -2.48
C GLN A 354 14.83 0.26 -3.40
N ARG A 355 14.73 1.12 -4.41
CA ARG A 355 15.78 1.37 -5.40
C ARG A 355 17.00 2.06 -4.81
N PHE A 356 16.84 3.17 -4.08
CA PHE A 356 18.01 3.87 -3.52
C PHE A 356 18.68 3.07 -2.40
N VAL A 357 17.94 2.29 -1.61
CA VAL A 357 18.55 1.39 -0.60
C VAL A 357 19.30 0.27 -1.28
N ASN A 358 18.74 -0.35 -2.34
CA ASN A 358 19.45 -1.35 -3.11
C ASN A 358 20.75 -0.80 -3.73
N ALA A 359 20.69 0.40 -4.31
CA ALA A 359 21.85 1.09 -4.85
C ALA A 359 22.90 1.42 -3.77
N GLY A 360 22.45 1.79 -2.56
CA GLY A 360 23.32 2.01 -1.41
C GLY A 360 24.05 0.73 -0.98
N ILE A 361 23.32 -0.38 -0.88
CA ILE A 361 23.93 -1.69 -0.57
C ILE A 361 24.91 -2.09 -1.68
N ALA A 362 24.54 -1.91 -2.95
CA ALA A 362 25.43 -2.17 -4.10
C ALA A 362 26.70 -1.32 -4.08
N ALA A 363 26.59 -0.05 -3.66
CA ALA A 363 27.75 0.83 -3.48
C ALA A 363 28.65 0.38 -2.32
N SER A 364 28.08 -0.14 -1.23
CA SER A 364 28.85 -0.77 -0.15
C SER A 364 29.57 -2.03 -0.62
N ARG A 365 28.90 -2.89 -1.40
CA ARG A 365 29.52 -4.08 -2.03
C ARG A 365 30.66 -3.70 -2.96
N TYR A 366 30.46 -2.69 -3.80
CA TYR A 366 31.51 -2.13 -4.66
C TYR A 366 32.72 -1.66 -3.84
N ARG A 367 32.50 -0.98 -2.71
CA ARG A 367 33.57 -0.55 -1.79
C ARG A 367 34.33 -1.72 -1.19
N LEU A 368 33.66 -2.81 -0.81
CA LEU A 368 34.34 -4.02 -0.32
C LEU A 368 35.27 -4.63 -1.38
N GLN A 369 34.91 -4.53 -2.66
CA GLN A 369 35.68 -5.09 -3.78
C GLN A 369 36.81 -4.16 -4.27
N GLN A 370 36.60 -2.85 -4.24
CA GLN A 370 37.48 -1.85 -4.86
C GLN A 370 38.20 -0.94 -3.85
N GLU A 371 37.95 -1.11 -2.55
CA GLU A 371 38.42 -0.26 -1.44
C GLU A 371 38.00 1.22 -1.53
N GLN A 372 37.13 1.56 -2.48
CA GLN A 372 36.57 2.89 -2.69
C GLN A 372 35.10 2.79 -3.13
N PHE A 373 34.28 3.77 -2.76
CA PHE A 373 32.94 3.91 -3.33
C PHE A 373 33.00 4.19 -4.85
N PRO A 374 31.93 3.89 -5.61
CA PRO A 374 31.89 4.16 -7.05
C PRO A 374 31.98 5.66 -7.35
N ASP A 375 32.47 6.02 -8.54
CA ASP A 375 32.48 7.42 -9.00
C ASP A 375 31.08 7.85 -9.47
N SER A 376 30.26 6.88 -9.89
CA SER A 376 28.90 7.08 -10.40
C SER A 376 28.04 5.81 -10.24
N LEU A 377 26.71 5.95 -10.31
CA LEU A 377 25.81 4.77 -10.31
C LEU A 377 26.01 3.85 -11.52
N SER A 378 26.57 4.37 -12.63
CA SER A 378 26.88 3.54 -13.80
C SER A 378 28.02 2.54 -13.57
N ASP A 379 28.77 2.69 -12.48
CA ASP A 379 29.80 1.72 -12.09
C ASP A 379 29.19 0.48 -11.41
N LEU A 380 27.91 0.53 -11.02
CA LEU A 380 27.17 -0.57 -10.41
C LEU A 380 26.61 -1.49 -11.51
N ASN A 381 27.23 -2.65 -11.68
CA ASN A 381 26.79 -3.66 -12.66
C ASN A 381 25.61 -4.51 -12.16
N GLU A 382 25.09 -5.40 -13.01
CA GLU A 382 23.96 -6.29 -12.68
C GLU A 382 24.24 -7.24 -11.50
N GLU A 383 25.50 -7.62 -11.28
CA GLU A 383 25.90 -8.50 -10.17
C GLU A 383 25.81 -7.76 -8.82
N LEU A 384 26.25 -6.50 -8.80
CA LEU A 384 26.21 -5.65 -7.61
C LEU A 384 24.80 -5.21 -7.27
N LEU A 385 23.93 -4.99 -8.25
CA LEU A 385 22.51 -4.66 -8.03
C LEU A 385 21.66 -5.89 -7.69
N GLY A 386 22.17 -7.09 -8.00
CA GLY A 386 21.46 -8.36 -7.94
C GLY A 386 20.53 -8.51 -9.14
N ALA A 387 20.66 -9.57 -9.94
CA ALA A 387 19.70 -9.94 -10.99
C ALA A 387 18.32 -10.30 -10.36
N PRO A 388 17.16 -10.31 -11.08
CA PRO A 388 17.00 -10.47 -12.53
C PRO A 388 16.45 -9.27 -13.31
N LEU A 389 16.15 -8.13 -12.68
CA LEU A 389 15.73 -6.93 -13.42
C LEU A 389 16.93 -6.32 -14.16
N GLN A 390 16.68 -5.69 -15.31
CA GLN A 390 17.74 -4.97 -16.01
C GLN A 390 18.26 -3.85 -15.11
N SER A 391 19.58 -3.79 -14.90
CA SER A 391 20.27 -2.81 -14.04
C SER A 391 19.83 -1.37 -14.31
N SER A 392 19.50 -1.06 -15.57
CA SER A 392 19.03 0.25 -15.99
C SER A 392 17.68 0.66 -15.41
N GLU A 393 16.77 -0.26 -15.07
CA GLU A 393 15.45 0.09 -14.48
C GLU A 393 15.51 0.27 -12.97
N GLU A 394 16.38 -0.47 -12.28
CA GLU A 394 16.53 -0.40 -10.81
C GLU A 394 17.12 0.93 -10.34
N LEU A 395 17.80 1.64 -11.23
CA LEU A 395 18.42 2.92 -10.94
C LEU A 395 17.60 4.12 -11.42
N ILE A 396 16.36 3.93 -11.87
CA ILE A 396 15.48 5.03 -12.29
C ILE A 396 14.66 5.53 -11.10
N ASP A 397 14.54 6.85 -10.97
CA ASP A 397 13.65 7.50 -10.03
C ASP A 397 12.18 7.40 -10.51
N PRO A 398 11.26 6.83 -9.72
CA PRO A 398 9.83 6.80 -10.03
C PRO A 398 9.17 8.17 -10.22
N PHE A 399 9.72 9.25 -9.67
CA PHE A 399 9.05 10.56 -9.68
C PHE A 399 9.30 11.37 -10.94
N ASP A 400 10.43 11.15 -11.62
CA ASP A 400 10.81 11.94 -12.80
C ASP A 400 11.41 11.12 -13.96
N GLU A 401 11.50 9.80 -13.78
CA GLU A 401 12.02 8.84 -14.77
C GLU A 401 13.48 9.09 -15.21
N ASN A 402 14.22 9.93 -14.49
CA ASN A 402 15.66 10.08 -14.65
C ASN A 402 16.40 9.10 -13.72
N PRO A 403 17.70 8.87 -13.91
CA PRO A 403 18.48 8.11 -12.94
C PRO A 403 18.37 8.70 -11.52
N LEU A 404 18.42 7.84 -10.50
CA LEU A 404 18.63 8.25 -9.12
C LEU A 404 19.86 9.15 -9.04
N ARG A 405 19.82 10.11 -8.11
CA ARG A 405 20.91 11.06 -7.97
C ARG A 405 21.98 10.45 -7.09
N TYR A 406 23.23 10.70 -7.47
CA TYR A 406 24.41 10.30 -6.74
C TYR A 406 25.25 11.52 -6.44
N ARG A 407 25.51 11.74 -5.14
CA ARG A 407 26.44 12.76 -4.69
C ARG A 407 27.49 12.13 -3.80
N GLN A 408 28.73 12.49 -4.07
CA GLN A 408 29.87 12.06 -3.29
C GLN A 408 30.51 13.30 -2.64
N GLU A 409 30.55 13.32 -1.31
CA GLU A 409 31.13 14.39 -0.50
C GLU A 409 32.46 13.93 0.12
N GLU A 410 33.11 14.75 0.95
CA GLU A 410 34.38 14.37 1.58
C GLU A 410 34.23 13.19 2.56
N THR A 411 33.13 13.14 3.32
CA THR A 411 32.92 12.15 4.41
C THR A 411 31.79 11.17 4.15
N GLN A 412 31.03 11.33 3.07
CA GLN A 412 29.84 10.52 2.82
C GLN A 412 29.49 10.43 1.33
N ILE A 413 28.65 9.46 0.99
CA ILE A 413 27.92 9.39 -0.27
C ILE A 413 26.42 9.50 0.00
N ILE A 414 25.68 10.02 -0.97
CA ILE A 414 24.24 10.22 -0.90
C ILE A 414 23.63 9.69 -2.20
N ILE A 415 22.69 8.77 -2.08
CA ILE A 415 21.92 8.23 -3.21
C ILE A 415 20.45 8.53 -2.95
N TYR A 416 19.79 9.26 -3.85
CA TYR A 416 18.47 9.80 -3.57
C TYR A 416 17.56 9.92 -4.78
N SER A 417 16.26 9.97 -4.48
CA SER A 417 15.16 10.34 -5.36
C SER A 417 14.70 11.76 -5.03
N VAL A 418 14.23 12.49 -6.04
CA VAL A 418 13.67 13.85 -5.90
C VAL A 418 12.31 13.86 -5.18
N GLY A 419 11.73 12.68 -4.93
CA GLY A 419 10.50 12.55 -4.16
C GLY A 419 9.28 13.23 -4.79
N SER A 420 8.23 13.39 -3.97
CA SER A 420 6.88 13.68 -4.45
C SER A 420 6.65 15.11 -4.96
N ASP A 421 7.54 16.05 -4.64
CA ASP A 421 7.44 17.42 -5.16
C ASP A 421 8.13 17.58 -6.52
N GLY A 422 8.95 16.59 -6.92
CA GLY A 422 9.71 16.59 -8.17
C GLY A 422 10.82 17.63 -8.21
N ILE A 423 11.20 18.21 -7.07
CA ILE A 423 12.23 19.24 -6.98
C ILE A 423 13.48 18.56 -6.44
N ASP A 424 14.62 18.74 -7.12
CA ASP A 424 15.91 18.29 -6.60
C ASP A 424 16.35 19.23 -5.46
N ASN A 425 16.25 18.75 -4.22
CA ASN A 425 16.65 19.49 -3.03
C ASN A 425 18.11 19.17 -2.62
N GLY A 426 18.89 18.56 -3.52
CA GLY A 426 20.28 18.20 -3.29
C GLY A 426 20.43 17.12 -2.23
N GLY A 427 19.50 16.17 -2.11
CA GLY A 427 19.59 15.05 -1.20
C GLY A 427 19.48 15.43 0.28
N ASP A 428 18.72 16.48 0.63
CA ASP A 428 18.35 16.76 2.04
C ASP A 428 17.37 15.68 2.52
N CYS A 429 17.90 14.49 2.84
CA CYS A 429 17.14 13.30 3.23
C CYS A 429 16.83 13.26 4.74
N VAL A 430 17.27 14.26 5.52
CA VAL A 430 17.19 14.25 6.98
C VAL A 430 15.94 14.99 7.44
N SER A 431 15.05 14.29 8.14
CA SER A 431 13.92 14.93 8.81
C SER A 431 14.40 15.74 10.00
N LYS A 432 14.17 17.06 9.96
CA LYS A 432 14.53 17.98 11.04
C LYS A 432 13.28 18.24 11.89
N ALA A 433 13.43 18.18 13.22
CA ALA A 433 12.32 18.43 14.14
C ALA A 433 11.68 19.80 13.86
N GLY A 434 10.39 19.81 13.54
CA GLY A 434 9.62 21.02 13.24
C GLY A 434 9.67 21.50 11.79
N THR A 435 10.34 20.80 10.88
CA THR A 435 10.21 21.03 9.43
C THR A 435 9.23 20.04 8.81
N PRO A 436 8.65 20.33 7.64
CA PRO A 436 8.08 19.28 6.80
C PRO A 436 9.09 18.14 6.62
N ASN A 437 8.60 16.91 6.47
CA ASN A 437 9.45 15.77 6.13
C ASN A 437 10.35 16.11 4.95
N PRO A 438 11.58 15.54 4.90
CA PRO A 438 12.50 15.76 3.79
C PRO A 438 11.78 15.40 2.49
N LEU A 439 11.86 16.29 1.52
CA LEU A 439 11.14 16.18 0.25
C LEU A 439 11.85 15.18 -0.67
N ASP A 440 13.19 15.18 -0.65
CA ASP A 440 14.02 14.12 -1.22
C ASP A 440 14.01 12.88 -0.30
N LEU A 441 14.07 11.71 -0.93
CA LEU A 441 14.16 10.42 -0.24
C LEU A 441 15.46 9.74 -0.63
N GLY A 442 16.29 9.35 0.34
CA GLY A 442 17.57 8.75 0.01
C GLY A 442 18.26 8.04 1.16
N ILE A 443 19.41 7.49 0.83
CA ILE A 443 20.34 6.84 1.75
C ILE A 443 21.64 7.65 1.82
N VAL A 444 22.16 7.84 3.02
CA VAL A 444 23.42 8.52 3.30
C VAL A 444 24.38 7.51 3.93
N LEU A 445 25.53 7.28 3.31
CA LEU A 445 26.52 6.31 3.77
C LEU A 445 27.86 7.00 4.03
N PRO A 446 28.51 6.78 5.20
CA PRO A 446 29.81 7.36 5.48
C PRO A 446 30.93 6.70 4.65
N LYS A 447 31.92 7.52 4.30
CA LYS A 447 33.06 7.15 3.45
C LYS A 447 34.13 6.31 4.12
#